data_AF-A0A8S3DXL1-F1
#
_entry.id   AF-A0A8S3DXL1-F1
#
_cell.length_a   1.000
_cell.length_b   1.000
_cell.length_c   1.000
_cell.angle_alpha   90.00
_cell.angle_beta   90.00
_cell.angle_gamma   90.00
#
_symmetry.space_group_name_H-M   'P 1'
#
loop_
_entity.id
_entity.type
_entity.pdbx_description
1 polymer ?
#
loop_
_entity_poly.entity_id
_entity_poly.type
_entity_poly.pdbx_seq_one_letter_code
_entity_poly.pdbx_strand_id
1 'polypeptide(L)'
;MMVKNMNVQHVIIIQAKKNLLCILIAVRDTCVDWFNGVGESGSIEESLALGLKLNQSHGSKKDHPELNHVRLNKRCVGPSSTQLYMVRTMIESLLTDKSGYGKRTLRKDIDYNHLSLIDQFHKQSFFWDYLLNFDATLKQCGDLSQLWYREFYLELTMGRKIQFPIEMSMPWILADHILESIKQPMIEYVFYPMDLYNDAAMHALLVFRKQFLYDEIEAEVNLCFDQLVFK
;
A
#
# COMPACT_ATOMS: atom_id res chain seq x y z
N MET A 1 30.00 33.26 -27.84
CA MET A 1 29.46 31.91 -27.56
C MET A 1 28.71 31.81 -26.21
N MET A 2 29.00 32.66 -25.21
CA MET A 2 28.32 32.63 -23.90
C MET A 2 26.85 33.12 -23.89
N VAL A 3 26.48 34.08 -24.74
CA VAL A 3 25.11 34.64 -24.77
C VAL A 3 24.06 33.63 -25.28
N LYS A 4 24.43 32.70 -26.16
CA LYS A 4 23.53 31.64 -26.65
C LYS A 4 23.20 30.59 -25.58
N ASN A 5 24.14 30.28 -24.68
CA ASN A 5 23.93 29.29 -23.61
C ASN A 5 23.01 29.80 -22.49
N MET A 6 23.05 31.10 -22.19
CA MET A 6 22.19 31.72 -21.17
C MET A 6 20.71 31.69 -21.58
N ASN A 7 20.42 31.91 -22.87
CA ASN A 7 19.05 31.87 -23.40
C ASN A 7 18.46 30.46 -23.37
N VAL A 8 19.27 29.44 -23.66
CA VAL A 8 18.85 28.03 -23.58
C VAL A 8 18.58 27.61 -22.13
N GLN A 9 19.44 27.98 -21.19
CA GLN A 9 19.20 27.72 -19.76
C GLN A 9 17.96 28.42 -19.24
N HIS A 10 17.69 29.65 -19.66
CA HIS A 10 16.50 30.40 -19.27
C HIS A 10 15.20 29.77 -19.80
N VAL A 11 15.20 29.30 -21.05
CA VAL A 11 14.07 28.56 -21.66
C VAL A 11 13.83 27.22 -20.94
N ILE A 12 14.89 26.50 -20.57
CA ILE A 12 14.79 25.23 -19.81
C ILE A 12 14.19 25.47 -18.42
N ILE A 13 14.56 26.56 -17.74
CA ILE A 13 13.99 26.94 -16.42
C ILE A 13 12.50 27.26 -16.53
N ILE A 14 12.11 28.04 -17.54
CA ILE A 14 10.70 28.38 -17.78
C ILE A 14 9.88 27.11 -18.05
N GLN A 15 10.40 26.19 -18.86
CA GLN A 15 9.72 24.94 -19.17
C GLN A 15 9.61 24.02 -17.94
N ALA A 16 10.65 23.94 -17.11
CA ALA A 16 10.64 23.15 -15.87
C ALA A 16 9.59 23.68 -14.87
N LYS A 17 9.49 25.01 -14.71
CA LYS A 17 8.46 25.64 -13.87
C LYS A 17 7.04 25.41 -14.39
N LYS A 18 6.83 25.42 -15.72
CA LYS A 18 5.54 25.07 -16.33
C LYS A 18 5.17 23.61 -16.09
N ASN A 19 6.12 22.70 -16.27
CA ASN A 19 5.90 21.27 -16.05
C ASN A 19 5.55 20.97 -14.58
N LEU A 20 6.26 21.60 -13.63
CA LEU A 20 5.96 21.51 -12.20
C LEU A 20 4.52 21.97 -11.89
N LEU A 21 4.13 23.13 -12.43
CA LEU A 21 2.78 23.66 -12.24
C LEU A 21 1.71 22.71 -12.82
N CYS A 22 1.94 22.16 -14.02
CA CYS A 22 1.01 21.20 -14.63
C CYS A 22 0.81 19.96 -13.76
N ILE A 23 1.88 19.41 -13.17
CA ILE A 23 1.79 18.23 -12.30
C ILE A 23 1.00 18.55 -11.03
N LEU A 24 1.26 19.70 -10.40
CA LEU A 24 0.54 20.12 -9.19
C LEU A 24 -0.96 20.36 -9.45
N ILE A 25 -1.29 20.97 -10.59
CA ILE A 25 -2.68 21.14 -11.03
C ILE A 25 -3.34 19.78 -11.28
N ALA A 26 -2.66 18.86 -11.97
CA ALA A 26 -3.18 17.53 -12.23
C ALA A 26 -3.43 16.73 -10.94
N VAL A 27 -2.51 16.79 -9.97
CA VAL A 27 -2.71 16.18 -8.64
C VAL A 27 -3.94 16.74 -7.95
N ARG A 28 -4.11 18.07 -7.96
CA ARG A 28 -5.27 18.74 -7.38
C ARG A 28 -6.55 18.26 -8.06
N ASP A 29 -6.64 18.38 -9.37
CA ASP A 29 -7.87 18.11 -10.13
C ASP A 29 -8.29 16.63 -10.06
N THR A 30 -7.35 15.71 -9.79
CA THR A 30 -7.63 14.27 -9.63
C THR A 30 -8.37 13.95 -8.34
N CYS A 31 -8.07 14.65 -7.24
CA CYS A 31 -8.51 14.27 -5.89
C CYS A 31 -9.26 15.36 -5.11
N VAL A 32 -9.36 16.57 -5.64
CA VAL A 32 -9.97 17.68 -4.90
C VAL A 32 -11.49 17.54 -4.82
N ASP A 33 -12.03 17.62 -3.61
CA ASP A 33 -13.46 17.70 -3.33
C ASP A 33 -13.76 19.03 -2.64
N TRP A 34 -14.13 20.03 -3.45
CA TRP A 34 -14.40 21.39 -2.99
C TRP A 34 -15.70 21.47 -2.17
N PHE A 35 -15.70 22.28 -1.10
CA PHE A 35 -16.84 22.44 -0.20
C PHE A 35 -18.16 22.78 -0.92
N ASN A 36 -18.11 23.62 -1.96
CA ASN A 36 -19.27 24.07 -2.73
C ASN A 36 -19.46 23.35 -4.08
N GLY A 37 -18.69 22.30 -4.38
CA GLY A 37 -18.77 21.54 -5.64
C GLY A 37 -18.33 22.29 -6.91
N VAL A 38 -18.25 23.62 -6.87
CA VAL A 38 -17.59 24.44 -7.89
C VAL A 38 -16.15 24.62 -7.45
N GLY A 39 -15.22 24.22 -8.31
CA GLY A 39 -13.82 24.51 -8.10
C GLY A 39 -13.63 25.98 -7.82
N GLU A 40 -12.86 26.30 -6.80
CA GLU A 40 -12.27 27.62 -6.56
C GLU A 40 -11.26 27.98 -7.68
N SER A 41 -11.57 27.61 -8.93
CA SER A 41 -10.81 27.87 -10.14
C SER A 41 -10.60 29.37 -10.32
N GLY A 42 -11.58 30.20 -9.93
CA GLY A 42 -11.48 31.65 -9.94
C GLY A 42 -10.56 32.22 -8.85
N SER A 43 -10.70 31.76 -7.59
CA SER A 43 -9.99 32.36 -6.46
C SER A 43 -8.51 31.97 -6.41
N ILE A 44 -8.14 30.78 -6.89
CA ILE A 44 -6.74 30.32 -6.87
C ILE A 44 -5.95 30.84 -8.07
N GLU A 45 -6.53 30.97 -9.27
CA GLU A 45 -5.87 31.68 -10.38
C GLU A 45 -5.67 33.17 -10.04
N GLU A 46 -6.65 33.81 -9.38
CA GLU A 46 -6.48 35.15 -8.82
C GLU A 46 -5.40 35.19 -7.73
N SER A 47 -5.35 34.19 -6.83
CA SER A 47 -4.35 34.12 -5.76
C SER A 47 -2.93 33.81 -6.28
N LEU A 48 -2.78 32.96 -7.31
CA LEU A 48 -1.52 32.74 -8.01
C LEU A 48 -1.12 33.99 -8.81
N ALA A 49 -2.05 34.67 -9.47
CA ALA A 49 -1.81 35.92 -10.16
C ALA A 49 -1.42 37.04 -9.18
N LEU A 50 -2.01 37.08 -7.97
CA LEU A 50 -1.60 37.99 -6.89
C LEU A 50 -0.20 37.65 -6.36
N GLY A 51 0.09 36.37 -6.12
CA GLY A 51 1.41 35.91 -5.67
C GLY A 51 2.53 36.15 -6.70
N LEU A 52 2.21 36.03 -7.99
CA LEU A 52 3.12 36.37 -9.10
C LEU A 52 3.32 37.88 -9.26
N LYS A 53 2.29 38.71 -9.00
CA LYS A 53 2.40 40.18 -8.97
C LYS A 53 3.21 40.67 -7.77
N LEU A 54 3.06 40.06 -6.60
CA LEU A 54 3.82 40.39 -5.39
C LEU A 54 5.32 40.08 -5.51
N ASN A 55 5.70 39.05 -6.26
CA ASN A 55 7.10 38.73 -6.53
C ASN A 55 7.77 39.66 -7.56
N GLN A 56 7.02 40.47 -8.30
CA GLN A 56 7.56 41.49 -9.22
C GLN A 56 7.72 42.87 -8.55
N SER A 57 6.99 43.14 -7.45
CA SER A 57 7.19 44.32 -6.62
C SER A 57 8.19 44.02 -5.51
N HIS A 58 9.42 44.49 -5.66
CA HIS A 58 10.38 44.51 -4.55
C HIS A 58 9.77 45.19 -3.31
N GLY A 59 9.56 44.41 -2.26
CA GLY A 59 9.28 44.91 -0.91
C GLY A 59 7.81 45.09 -0.61
N SER A 60 7.24 44.10 0.08
CA SER A 60 6.46 44.25 1.33
C SER A 60 5.59 43.01 1.53
N LYS A 61 6.01 42.13 2.46
CA LYS A 61 5.12 41.14 3.06
C LYS A 61 4.06 41.90 3.86
N LYS A 62 2.87 42.07 3.29
CA LYS A 62 1.66 42.34 4.06
C LYS A 62 0.85 41.06 4.04
N ASP A 63 0.80 40.39 5.18
CA ASP A 63 -0.08 39.25 5.42
C ASP A 63 -1.52 39.76 5.30
N HIS A 64 -2.15 39.51 4.15
CA HIS A 64 -3.59 39.73 3.97
C HIS A 64 -4.35 38.60 4.67
N PRO A 65 -5.16 38.88 5.70
CA PRO A 65 -5.83 37.84 6.51
C PRO A 65 -7.00 37.15 5.79
N GLU A 66 -7.41 37.62 4.60
CA GLU A 66 -8.55 37.08 3.86
C GLU A 66 -8.24 35.82 3.02
N LEU A 67 -6.97 35.42 2.89
CA LEU A 67 -6.58 34.23 2.12
C LEU A 67 -6.69 32.89 2.89
N ASN A 68 -7.10 32.92 4.16
CA ASN A 68 -6.62 31.94 5.14
C ASN A 68 -7.58 30.82 5.57
N HIS A 69 -8.76 30.64 4.98
CA HIS A 69 -9.63 29.51 5.35
C HIS A 69 -10.29 28.84 4.15
N VAL A 70 -9.50 28.12 3.35
CA VAL A 70 -10.06 27.10 2.45
C VAL A 70 -10.77 26.06 3.33
N ARG A 71 -12.09 26.02 3.27
CA ARG A 71 -12.89 25.03 3.99
C ARG A 71 -12.82 23.71 3.24
N LEU A 72 -12.33 22.67 3.91
CA LEU A 72 -12.28 21.32 3.36
C LEU A 72 -13.47 20.49 3.85
N ASN A 73 -14.05 19.71 2.95
CA ASN A 73 -15.04 18.69 3.31
C ASN A 73 -14.35 17.57 4.10
N LYS A 74 -14.92 17.18 5.24
CA LYS A 74 -14.52 15.97 5.95
C LYS A 74 -15.48 14.85 5.57
N ARG A 75 -15.02 13.89 4.76
CA ARG A 75 -15.78 12.71 4.39
C ARG A 75 -15.18 11.46 5.02
N CYS A 76 -16.02 10.48 5.32
CA CYS A 76 -15.63 9.15 5.80
C CYS A 76 -15.43 8.18 4.63
N VAL A 77 -14.77 8.61 3.55
CA VAL A 77 -14.48 7.79 2.39
C VAL A 77 -13.08 8.11 1.88
N GLY A 78 -12.28 7.08 1.63
CA GLY A 78 -10.95 7.21 1.04
C GLY A 78 -10.99 7.51 -0.47
N PRO A 79 -9.84 7.85 -1.07
CA PRO A 79 -9.74 7.95 -2.53
C PRO A 79 -9.96 6.58 -3.19
N SER A 80 -10.37 6.59 -4.46
CA SER A 80 -10.33 5.38 -5.29
C SER A 80 -8.89 4.92 -5.55
N SER A 81 -8.70 3.65 -5.90
CA SER A 81 -7.38 3.09 -6.23
C SER A 81 -6.70 3.84 -7.37
N THR A 82 -7.44 4.24 -8.42
CA THR A 82 -6.91 5.03 -9.52
C THR A 82 -6.49 6.43 -9.09
N GLN A 83 -7.28 7.10 -8.25
CA GLN A 83 -6.94 8.42 -7.71
C GLN A 83 -5.66 8.36 -6.87
N LEU A 84 -5.57 7.39 -5.96
CA LEU A 84 -4.41 7.21 -5.10
C LEU A 84 -3.16 6.86 -5.92
N TYR A 85 -3.28 5.95 -6.89
CA TYR A 85 -2.21 5.58 -7.81
C TYR A 85 -1.71 6.81 -8.59
N MET A 86 -2.60 7.53 -9.27
CA MET A 86 -2.23 8.69 -10.09
C MET A 86 -1.55 9.78 -9.26
N VAL A 87 -2.10 10.12 -8.10
CA VAL A 87 -1.49 11.14 -7.22
C VAL A 87 -0.12 10.70 -6.73
N ARG A 88 0.03 9.46 -6.28
CA ARG A 88 1.32 8.94 -5.80
C ARG A 88 2.37 8.94 -6.91
N THR A 89 2.04 8.48 -8.12
CA THR A 89 2.96 8.48 -9.26
C THR A 89 3.34 9.89 -9.70
N MET A 90 2.39 10.81 -9.75
CA MET A 90 2.68 12.22 -10.07
C MET A 90 3.59 12.86 -9.03
N ILE A 91 3.34 12.63 -7.74
CA ILE A 91 4.17 13.12 -6.64
C ILE A 91 5.57 12.47 -6.66
N GLU A 92 5.66 11.17 -6.91
CA GLU A 92 6.93 10.46 -7.03
C GLU A 92 7.80 11.09 -8.13
N SER A 93 7.21 11.48 -9.25
CA SER A 93 7.93 12.17 -10.34
C SER A 93 8.57 13.50 -9.89
N LEU A 94 8.00 14.18 -8.89
CA LEU A 94 8.55 15.40 -8.30
C LEU A 94 9.73 15.11 -7.34
N LEU A 95 9.73 13.93 -6.71
CA LEU A 95 10.74 13.49 -5.75
C LEU A 95 11.95 12.83 -6.42
N THR A 96 11.77 12.19 -7.57
CA THR A 96 12.83 11.44 -8.25
C THR A 96 13.92 12.34 -8.84
N ASP A 97 15.19 11.98 -8.59
CA ASP A 97 16.36 12.61 -9.21
C ASP A 97 16.74 11.98 -10.57
N LYS A 98 15.97 10.99 -11.03
CA LYS A 98 16.23 10.24 -12.27
C LYS A 98 15.71 11.00 -13.49
N SER A 99 16.30 12.15 -13.79
CA SER A 99 16.29 12.66 -15.16
C SER A 99 17.28 11.82 -15.97
N GLY A 100 16.81 10.93 -16.84
CA GLY A 100 17.67 10.35 -17.87
C GLY A 100 18.42 11.46 -18.62
N TYR A 101 19.72 11.27 -18.82
CA TYR A 101 20.65 12.13 -19.58
C TYR A 101 20.34 13.65 -19.55
N GLY A 102 20.89 14.34 -18.56
CA GLY A 102 21.16 15.79 -18.65
C GLY A 102 19.95 16.74 -18.58
N LYS A 103 18.73 16.28 -18.31
CA LYS A 103 17.59 17.16 -18.03
C LYS A 103 17.61 17.65 -16.57
N ARG A 104 17.24 18.91 -16.33
CA ARG A 104 17.10 19.48 -14.96
C ARG A 104 16.04 18.70 -14.19
N THR A 105 16.34 18.28 -12.95
CA THR A 105 15.36 17.60 -12.08
C THR A 105 14.38 18.61 -11.49
N LEU A 106 13.07 18.30 -11.52
CA LEU A 106 12.01 19.16 -10.97
C LEU A 106 12.16 19.38 -9.46
N ARG A 107 12.80 18.42 -8.77
CA ARG A 107 13.18 18.51 -7.36
C ARG A 107 13.95 19.78 -7.00
N LYS A 108 14.85 20.24 -7.87
CA LYS A 108 15.69 21.43 -7.63
C LYS A 108 14.92 22.74 -7.73
N ASP A 109 13.71 22.71 -8.26
CA ASP A 109 12.84 23.86 -8.44
C ASP A 109 11.81 24.03 -7.31
N ILE A 110 11.82 23.13 -6.30
CA ILE A 110 10.92 23.13 -5.14
C ILE A 110 11.72 23.50 -3.89
N ASP A 111 11.17 24.36 -3.03
CA ASP A 111 11.79 24.70 -1.74
C ASP A 111 11.84 23.47 -0.82
N TYR A 112 12.88 23.39 0.01
CA TYR A 112 13.13 22.25 0.89
C TYR A 112 11.95 21.94 1.82
N ASN A 113 11.28 22.97 2.36
CA ASN A 113 10.15 22.79 3.25
C ASN A 113 8.97 22.10 2.55
N HIS A 114 8.64 22.52 1.33
CA HIS A 114 7.58 21.91 0.53
C HIS A 114 7.95 20.49 0.07
N LEU A 115 9.21 20.29 -0.30
CA LEU A 115 9.71 18.98 -0.67
C LEU A 115 9.58 17.97 0.49
N SER A 116 9.87 18.40 1.72
CA SER A 116 9.71 17.56 2.91
C SER A 116 8.25 17.16 3.17
N LEU A 117 7.29 18.07 2.94
CA LEU A 117 5.86 17.78 3.08
C LEU A 117 5.38 16.78 2.02
N ILE A 118 5.84 16.95 0.78
CA ILE A 118 5.53 16.04 -0.33
C ILE A 118 6.08 14.64 -0.06
N ASP A 119 7.33 14.54 0.42
CA ASP A 119 7.95 13.26 0.79
C ASP A 119 7.23 12.58 1.96
N GLN A 120 6.83 13.36 2.98
CA GLN A 120 6.05 12.84 4.10
C GLN A 120 4.70 12.28 3.64
N PHE A 121 3.96 13.02 2.81
CA PHE A 121 2.71 12.54 2.24
C PHE A 121 2.92 11.26 1.41
N HIS A 122 3.96 11.22 0.58
CA HIS A 122 4.28 10.05 -0.24
C HIS A 122 4.61 8.81 0.61
N LYS A 123 5.32 8.98 1.73
CA LYS A 123 5.62 7.88 2.66
C LYS A 123 4.37 7.42 3.42
N GLN A 124 3.56 8.34 3.92
CA GLN A 124 2.35 7.99 4.68
C GLN A 124 1.30 7.31 3.80
N SER A 125 1.11 7.81 2.57
CA SER A 125 0.12 7.26 1.64
C SER A 125 0.49 5.90 1.06
N PHE A 126 1.70 5.38 1.33
CA PHE A 126 2.11 4.04 0.90
C PHE A 126 1.22 2.95 1.49
N PHE A 127 0.83 3.09 2.76
CA PHE A 127 0.03 2.08 3.46
C PHE A 127 -1.48 2.23 3.24
N TRP A 128 -1.92 3.28 2.54
CA TRP A 128 -3.36 3.58 2.44
C TRP A 128 -4.13 2.51 1.66
N ASP A 129 -3.57 1.96 0.58
CA ASP A 129 -4.23 0.87 -0.16
C ASP A 129 -4.47 -0.36 0.73
N TYR A 130 -3.51 -0.69 1.60
CA TYR A 130 -3.62 -1.80 2.55
C TYR A 130 -4.64 -1.49 3.66
N LEU A 131 -4.60 -0.29 4.22
CA LEU A 131 -5.51 0.13 5.29
C LEU A 131 -6.96 0.29 4.81
N LEU A 132 -7.16 0.78 3.58
CA LEU A 132 -8.49 0.85 2.95
C LEU A 132 -9.03 -0.55 2.66
N ASN A 133 -8.15 -1.51 2.31
CA ASN A 133 -8.47 -2.93 2.14
C ASN A 133 -8.15 -3.73 3.42
N PHE A 134 -8.60 -3.25 4.58
CA PHE A 134 -8.21 -3.81 5.88
C PHE A 134 -8.50 -5.31 6.03
N ASP A 135 -9.70 -5.77 5.66
CA ASP A 135 -10.09 -7.17 5.79
C ASP A 135 -9.17 -8.11 4.98
N ALA A 136 -8.91 -7.77 3.72
CA ALA A 136 -8.03 -8.56 2.86
C ALA A 136 -6.58 -8.53 3.37
N THR A 137 -6.09 -7.36 3.79
CA THR A 137 -4.73 -7.21 4.34
C THR A 137 -4.56 -8.01 5.62
N LEU A 138 -5.54 -7.96 6.53
CA LEU A 138 -5.51 -8.71 7.79
C LEU A 138 -5.38 -10.21 7.55
N LYS A 139 -6.18 -10.76 6.62
CA LYS A 139 -6.11 -12.16 6.22
C LYS A 139 -4.75 -12.53 5.63
N GLN A 140 -4.18 -11.68 4.77
CA GLN A 140 -2.85 -11.92 4.19
C GLN A 140 -1.73 -11.88 5.24
N CYS A 141 -1.83 -11.00 6.24
CA CYS A 141 -0.86 -10.93 7.32
C CYS A 141 -0.95 -12.12 8.29
N GLY A 142 -2.11 -12.76 8.39
CA GLY A 142 -2.37 -13.93 9.23
C GLY A 142 -2.33 -15.27 8.52
N ASP A 143 -1.93 -15.33 7.24
CA ASP A 143 -2.00 -16.57 6.45
C ASP A 143 -0.94 -17.59 6.91
N LEU A 144 -1.40 -18.66 7.56
CA LEU A 144 -0.59 -19.81 7.98
C LEU A 144 -0.94 -21.10 7.22
N SER A 145 -1.70 -21.00 6.13
CA SER A 145 -2.21 -22.13 5.34
C SER A 145 -1.11 -23.08 4.82
N GLN A 146 0.09 -22.54 4.58
CA GLN A 146 1.19 -23.28 3.96
C GLN A 146 1.80 -24.36 4.87
N LEU A 147 1.49 -24.37 6.16
CA LEU A 147 2.05 -25.34 7.11
C LEU A 147 1.58 -26.79 6.85
N TRP A 148 0.42 -26.98 6.23
CA TRP A 148 -0.10 -28.32 5.93
C TRP A 148 0.44 -28.90 4.62
N TYR A 149 0.59 -28.05 3.59
CA TYR A 149 0.94 -28.49 2.23
C TYR A 149 2.35 -29.04 2.11
N ARG A 150 2.49 -30.12 1.34
CA ARG A 150 3.74 -30.88 1.24
C ARG A 150 3.97 -31.53 -0.12
N GLU A 151 3.33 -31.03 -1.18
CA GLU A 151 3.43 -31.57 -2.54
C GLU A 151 4.86 -31.64 -3.08
N PHE A 152 5.67 -30.62 -2.77
CA PHE A 152 7.09 -30.64 -3.11
C PHE A 152 7.80 -31.87 -2.52
N TYR A 153 7.53 -32.20 -1.26
CA TYR A 153 8.14 -33.36 -0.60
C TYR A 153 7.54 -34.68 -1.08
N LEU A 154 6.26 -34.71 -1.46
CA LEU A 154 5.64 -35.90 -2.06
C LEU A 154 6.27 -36.24 -3.41
N GLU A 155 6.50 -35.24 -4.26
CA GLU A 155 7.18 -35.40 -5.55
C GLU A 155 8.59 -35.99 -5.38
N LEU A 156 9.33 -35.54 -4.35
CA LEU A 156 10.67 -36.07 -4.03
C LEU A 156 10.66 -37.55 -3.61
N THR A 157 9.51 -38.13 -3.26
CA THR A 157 9.41 -39.57 -2.97
C THR A 157 9.37 -40.43 -4.23
N MET A 158 9.31 -39.82 -5.42
CA MET A 158 9.24 -40.51 -6.72
C MET A 158 8.08 -41.53 -6.77
N GLY A 159 6.90 -41.12 -6.29
CA GLY A 159 5.69 -41.95 -6.26
C GLY A 159 5.68 -43.06 -5.20
N ARG A 160 6.69 -43.14 -4.33
CA ARG A 160 6.74 -44.15 -3.25
C ARG A 160 5.74 -43.86 -2.13
N LYS A 161 5.37 -42.59 -1.94
CA LYS A 161 4.33 -42.19 -0.99
C LYS A 161 3.26 -41.39 -1.73
N ILE A 162 2.00 -41.75 -1.45
CA ILE A 162 0.83 -41.01 -1.93
C ILE A 162 0.55 -39.85 -0.97
N GLN A 163 0.75 -40.05 0.34
CA GLN A 163 0.65 -39.01 1.36
C GLN A 163 1.58 -39.34 2.55
N PHE A 164 1.94 -38.34 3.35
CA PHE A 164 2.65 -38.49 4.62
C PHE A 164 1.67 -38.74 5.78
N PRO A 165 2.08 -39.51 6.80
CA PRO A 165 1.24 -39.77 7.97
C PRO A 165 1.15 -38.53 8.87
N ILE A 166 0.17 -38.52 9.79
CA ILE A 166 -0.18 -37.34 10.59
C ILE A 166 0.92 -36.89 11.54
N GLU A 167 1.81 -37.79 11.96
CA GLU A 167 2.96 -37.44 12.82
C GLU A 167 4.02 -36.61 12.08
N MET A 168 3.85 -36.43 10.77
CA MET A 168 4.65 -35.57 9.90
C MET A 168 3.87 -34.31 9.45
N SER A 169 2.65 -34.11 9.94
CA SER A 169 1.81 -32.97 9.58
C SER A 169 1.94 -31.86 10.62
N MET A 170 2.33 -30.65 10.21
CA MET A 170 2.61 -29.56 11.15
C MET A 170 1.42 -29.19 12.04
N PRO A 171 0.17 -29.05 11.54
CA PRO A 171 -0.98 -28.79 12.41
C PRO A 171 -1.13 -29.84 13.52
N TRP A 172 -1.00 -31.13 13.18
CA TRP A 172 -1.13 -32.21 14.14
C TRP A 172 0.06 -32.29 15.10
N ILE A 173 1.30 -32.16 14.62
CA ILE A 173 2.51 -32.16 15.48
C ILE A 173 2.37 -31.11 16.59
N LEU A 174 1.87 -29.92 16.25
CA LEU A 174 1.67 -28.83 17.21
C LEU A 174 0.53 -29.11 18.19
N ALA A 175 -0.62 -29.62 17.70
CA ALA A 175 -1.75 -29.98 18.54
C ALA A 175 -1.40 -31.14 19.49
N ASP A 176 -0.78 -32.19 18.97
CA ASP A 176 -0.40 -33.39 19.71
C ASP A 176 0.64 -33.08 20.79
N HIS A 177 1.59 -32.18 20.49
CA HIS A 177 2.54 -31.71 21.50
C HIS A 177 1.87 -31.00 22.68
N ILE A 178 0.79 -30.25 22.44
CA ILE A 178 0.00 -29.61 23.51
C ILE A 178 -0.72 -30.68 24.35
N LEU A 179 -1.28 -31.71 23.70
CA LEU A 179 -1.99 -32.81 24.37
C LEU A 179 -1.06 -33.68 25.23
N GLU A 180 0.18 -33.92 24.77
CA GLU A 180 1.17 -34.70 25.51
C GLU A 180 1.86 -33.89 26.61
N SER A 181 1.79 -32.56 26.55
CA SER A 181 2.41 -31.67 27.52
C SER A 181 1.66 -31.69 28.86
N ILE A 182 2.39 -31.93 29.95
CA ILE A 182 1.87 -31.87 31.33
C ILE A 182 1.52 -30.41 31.75
N LYS A 183 1.90 -29.42 30.95
CA LYS A 183 1.67 -28.00 31.27
C LYS A 183 0.22 -27.62 31.02
N GLN A 184 -0.57 -27.70 32.09
CA GLN A 184 -1.98 -27.33 32.18
C GLN A 184 -2.38 -25.98 31.51
N PRO A 185 -1.54 -24.93 31.45
CA PRO A 185 -1.90 -23.70 30.75
C PRO A 185 -1.93 -23.81 29.21
N MET A 186 -1.26 -24.81 28.62
CA MET A 186 -1.15 -24.90 27.15
C MET A 186 -2.39 -25.51 26.51
N ILE A 187 -3.22 -26.24 27.27
CA ILE A 187 -4.41 -26.92 26.75
C ILE A 187 -5.43 -25.93 26.16
N GLU A 188 -5.51 -24.72 26.72
CA GLU A 188 -6.39 -23.65 26.21
C GLU A 188 -6.05 -23.24 24.78
N TYR A 189 -4.84 -23.57 24.31
CA TYR A 189 -4.36 -23.24 22.97
C TYR A 189 -4.51 -24.37 21.95
N VAL A 190 -5.00 -25.55 22.33
CA VAL A 190 -5.05 -26.73 21.45
C VAL A 190 -5.84 -26.49 20.15
N PHE A 191 -6.83 -25.60 20.18
CA PHE A 191 -7.63 -25.27 19.01
C PHE A 191 -6.94 -24.31 18.03
N TYR A 192 -5.89 -23.57 18.42
CA TYR A 192 -5.17 -22.71 17.47
C TYR A 192 -4.41 -23.51 16.41
N PRO A 193 -3.64 -24.57 16.74
CA PRO A 193 -3.07 -25.44 15.73
C PRO A 193 -4.11 -26.18 14.90
N MET A 194 -5.25 -26.56 15.48
CA MET A 194 -6.35 -27.18 14.73
C MET A 194 -6.97 -26.21 13.72
N ASP A 195 -7.01 -24.91 14.02
CA ASP A 195 -7.50 -23.87 13.11
C ASP A 195 -6.65 -23.74 11.84
N LEU A 196 -5.38 -24.20 11.86
CA LEU A 196 -4.53 -24.24 10.65
C LEU A 196 -5.12 -25.10 9.54
N TYR A 197 -5.96 -26.10 9.89
CA TYR A 197 -6.69 -26.86 8.90
C TYR A 197 -7.75 -26.02 8.18
N ASN A 198 -8.38 -25.05 8.85
CA ASN A 198 -9.31 -24.11 8.21
C ASN A 198 -8.58 -23.21 7.21
N ASP A 199 -7.40 -22.70 7.57
CA ASP A 199 -6.55 -21.92 6.67
C ASP A 199 -6.16 -22.74 5.43
N ALA A 200 -5.67 -23.96 5.63
CA ALA A 200 -5.31 -24.87 4.55
C ALA A 200 -6.52 -25.24 3.67
N ALA A 201 -7.68 -25.53 4.27
CA ALA A 201 -8.89 -25.87 3.52
C ALA A 201 -9.39 -24.69 2.67
N MET A 202 -9.44 -23.50 3.26
CA MET A 202 -9.81 -22.28 2.55
C MET A 202 -8.85 -21.99 1.39
N HIS A 203 -7.54 -22.15 1.60
CA HIS A 203 -6.53 -21.96 0.57
C HIS A 203 -6.65 -23.00 -0.55
N ALA A 204 -6.96 -24.26 -0.23
CA ALA A 204 -7.14 -25.33 -1.20
C ALA A 204 -8.31 -25.04 -2.15
N LEU A 205 -9.42 -24.54 -1.60
CA LEU A 205 -10.65 -24.23 -2.35
C LEU A 205 -10.57 -22.91 -3.13
N LEU A 206 -10.08 -21.84 -2.50
CA LEU A 206 -10.16 -20.49 -3.08
C LEU A 206 -8.93 -20.12 -3.92
N VAL A 207 -7.74 -20.58 -3.51
CA VAL A 207 -6.45 -20.24 -4.16
C VAL A 207 -6.01 -21.33 -5.12
N PHE A 208 -5.77 -22.56 -4.63
CA PHE A 208 -5.33 -23.66 -5.49
C PHE A 208 -6.46 -24.20 -6.39
N ARG A 209 -7.71 -24.12 -5.90
CA ARG A 209 -8.91 -24.61 -6.58
C ARG A 209 -8.79 -26.08 -6.94
N LYS A 210 -8.34 -26.90 -5.99
CA LYS A 210 -8.17 -28.35 -6.14
C LYS A 210 -8.99 -29.09 -5.09
N GLN A 211 -9.91 -29.93 -5.57
CA GLN A 211 -10.79 -30.71 -4.71
C GLN A 211 -10.01 -31.76 -3.92
N PHE A 212 -9.09 -32.50 -4.56
CA PHE A 212 -8.33 -33.57 -3.90
C PHE A 212 -7.54 -33.06 -2.68
N LEU A 213 -7.01 -31.83 -2.73
CA LEU A 213 -6.32 -31.23 -1.58
C LEU A 213 -7.28 -31.02 -0.41
N TYR A 214 -8.52 -30.57 -0.68
CA TYR A 214 -9.54 -30.42 0.35
C TYR A 214 -9.96 -31.79 0.92
N ASP A 215 -10.17 -32.79 0.05
CA ASP A 215 -10.55 -34.14 0.47
C ASP A 215 -9.49 -34.77 1.40
N GLU A 216 -8.20 -34.54 1.11
CA GLU A 216 -7.09 -34.99 1.96
C GLU A 216 -7.03 -34.24 3.30
N ILE A 217 -7.26 -32.92 3.30
CA ILE A 217 -7.34 -32.11 4.52
C ILE A 217 -8.50 -32.60 5.40
N GLU A 218 -9.69 -32.80 4.83
CA GLU A 218 -10.88 -33.28 5.55
C GLU A 218 -10.65 -34.67 6.16
N ALA A 219 -10.04 -35.58 5.40
CA ALA A 219 -9.70 -36.91 5.89
C ALA A 219 -8.70 -36.86 7.06
N GLU A 220 -7.67 -36.00 6.98
CA GLU A 220 -6.70 -35.83 8.05
C GLU A 220 -7.34 -35.24 9.32
N VAL A 221 -8.16 -34.18 9.17
CA VAL A 221 -8.87 -33.55 10.28
C VAL A 221 -9.79 -34.55 10.98
N ASN A 222 -10.55 -35.35 10.25
CA ASN A 222 -11.43 -36.36 10.85
C ASN A 222 -10.64 -37.32 11.74
N LEU A 223 -9.49 -37.83 11.25
CA LEU A 223 -8.64 -38.73 12.03
C LEU A 223 -8.02 -38.03 13.26
N CYS A 224 -7.50 -36.81 13.09
CA CYS A 224 -6.88 -36.02 14.15
C CYS A 224 -7.91 -35.60 15.22
N PHE A 225 -9.12 -35.26 14.81
CA PHE A 225 -10.20 -34.87 15.71
C PHE A 225 -10.70 -36.06 16.54
N ASP A 226 -10.81 -37.25 15.95
CA ASP A 226 -11.08 -38.48 16.69
C ASP A 226 -10.00 -38.69 17.78
N GLN A 227 -8.72 -38.57 17.43
CA GLN A 227 -7.62 -38.71 18.39
C GLN A 227 -7.64 -37.64 19.49
N LEU A 228 -7.97 -36.39 19.14
CA LEU A 228 -8.13 -35.29 20.09
C LEU A 228 -9.21 -35.58 21.14
N VAL A 229 -10.32 -36.21 20.74
CA VAL A 229 -11.42 -36.56 21.67
C VAL A 229 -11.05 -37.75 22.57
N PHE A 230 -10.19 -38.65 22.09
CA PHE A 230 -9.77 -39.83 22.86
C PHE A 230 -8.63 -39.57 23.85
N LYS A 231 -7.73 -38.61 23.59
CA LYS A 231 -6.60 -38.26 24.48
C LYS A 231 -7.04 -37.40 25.67
#